data_AF-A0A7U9RZ31-F1
#
_entry.id   AF-A0A7U9RZ31-F1
#
_cell.length_a   1.000
_cell.length_b   1.000
_cell.length_c   1.000
_cell.angle_alpha   90.00
_cell.angle_beta   90.00
_cell.angle_gamma   90.00
#
_symmetry.space_group_name_H-M   'P 1'
#
loop_
_entity.id
_entity.type
_entity.pdbx_description
1 polymer ?
#
loop_
_entity_poly.entity_id
_entity_poly.type
_entity_poly.pdbx_seq_one_letter_code
_entity_poly.pdbx_strand_id
1 'polypeptide(L)' 'MECRGIIHVVREGDTLYTLSRKYHVPLPQVMYANPFVDIYNLQAGDEICIPVSLKDGMNDGR' A
#
# COMPACT_ATOMS: atom_id res chain seq x y z
N MET A 1 6.84 3.26 12.91
CA MET A 1 6.13 3.46 11.63
C MET A 1 4.76 4.02 11.96
N GLU A 2 4.44 5.24 11.54
CA GLU A 2 3.09 5.79 11.68
C GLU A 2 2.35 5.60 10.35
N CYS A 3 1.56 4.53 10.23
CA CYS A 3 0.72 4.32 9.06
C CYS A 3 -0.61 5.04 9.24
N ARG A 4 -0.88 6.06 8.42
CA ARG A 4 -2.20 6.71 8.34
C ARG A 4 -3.09 5.98 7.34
N GLY A 5 -3.34 4.70 7.62
CA GLY A 5 -4.03 3.80 6.69
C GLY A 5 -4.17 2.39 7.26
N ILE A 6 -4.25 1.39 6.37
CA ILE A 6 -4.31 -0.03 6.75
C ILE A 6 -2.90 -0.61 6.68
N ILE A 7 -2.51 -1.39 7.69
CA ILE A 7 -1.32 -2.23 7.61
C ILE A 7 -1.69 -3.55 6.91
N HIS A 8 -1.01 -3.85 5.81
CA HIS A 8 -1.09 -5.12 5.12
C HIS A 8 0.14 -5.97 5.43
N VAL A 9 -0.07 -7.18 5.95
CA VAL A 9 1.00 -8.17 6.11
C VAL A 9 1.14 -8.95 4.82
N VAL A 10 2.30 -8.83 4.16
CA VAL A 10 2.62 -9.42 2.86
C VAL A 10 2.50 -10.95 2.92
N ARG A 11 1.93 -11.51 1.86
CA ARG A 11 1.84 -12.95 1.62
C ARG A 11 2.59 -13.33 0.35
N GLU A 12 2.78 -14.63 0.15
CA GLU A 12 3.38 -15.14 -1.08
C GLU A 12 2.62 -14.63 -2.32
N GLY A 13 3.37 -14.04 -3.26
CA GLY A 13 2.82 -13.44 -4.48
C GLY A 13 2.34 -11.99 -4.35
N ASP A 14 2.35 -11.39 -3.15
CA ASP A 14 2.10 -9.97 -3.01
C ASP A 14 3.26 -9.14 -3.56
N THR A 15 2.92 -8.00 -4.17
CA THR A 15 3.83 -6.96 -4.64
C THR A 15 3.18 -5.62 -4.34
N LEU A 16 3.95 -4.53 -4.31
CA LEU A 16 3.32 -3.20 -4.16
C LEU A 16 2.28 -2.93 -5.26
N TYR A 17 2.49 -3.46 -6.47
CA TYR A 17 1.53 -3.37 -7.57
C TYR A 17 0.23 -4.11 -7.27
N THR A 18 0.28 -5.38 -6.87
CA THR A 18 -0.93 -6.16 -6.56
C THR A 18 -1.69 -5.57 -5.37
N LEU A 19 -0.97 -5.06 -4.36
CA LEU A 19 -1.57 -4.34 -3.24
C LEU A 19 -2.24 -3.03 -3.68
N SER A 20 -1.59 -2.25 -4.54
CA SER A 20 -2.18 -1.02 -5.11
C SER A 20 -3.54 -1.30 -5.79
N ARG A 21 -3.60 -2.38 -6.57
CA ARG A 21 -4.82 -2.80 -7.27
C ARG A 21 -5.89 -3.32 -6.31
N LYS A 22 -5.48 -4.14 -5.34
CA LYS A 22 -6.37 -4.74 -4.32
C LYS A 22 -7.05 -3.69 -3.46
N TYR A 23 -6.32 -2.65 -3.07
CA TYR A 23 -6.80 -1.60 -2.19
C TYR A 23 -7.32 -0.36 -2.93
N HIS A 24 -7.28 -0.36 -4.27
CA HIS A 24 -7.63 0.79 -5.11
C HIS A 24 -6.87 2.07 -4.72
N VAL A 25 -5.59 1.93 -4.38
CA VAL A 25 -4.69 3.04 -4.06
C VAL A 25 -3.65 3.16 -5.18
N PRO A 26 -3.36 4.36 -5.71
CA PRO A 26 -2.31 4.51 -6.72
C PRO A 26 -0.96 3.96 -6.22
N LEU A 27 -0.28 3.16 -7.04
CA LEU A 27 1.04 2.59 -6.71
C LEU A 27 2.05 3.64 -6.18
N PRO A 28 2.17 4.85 -6.77
CA PRO A 28 3.07 5.87 -6.24
C PRO A 28 2.77 6.27 -4.79
N GLN A 29 1.50 6.27 -4.37
CA GLN A 29 1.13 6.58 -2.98
C GLN A 29 1.52 5.43 -2.04
N VAL A 30 1.35 4.18 -2.47
CA VAL A 30 1.83 3.01 -1.71
C VAL A 30 3.36 3.08 -1.54
N MET A 31 4.10 3.42 -2.60
CA MET A 31 5.56 3.57 -2.51
C MET A 31 5.97 4.72 -1.57
N TYR A 32 5.32 5.88 -1.70
CA TYR A 32 5.61 7.05 -0.86
C TYR A 32 5.33 6.80 0.63
N ALA A 33 4.31 6.02 0.95
CA ALA A 33 3.98 5.65 2.34
C ALA A 33 4.99 4.65 2.95
N ASN A 34 5.82 4.01 2.12
CA ASN A 34 6.74 2.95 2.55
C ASN A 34 8.19 3.21 2.05
N PRO A 35 8.82 4.35 2.41
CA PRO A 35 10.16 4.71 1.92
C PRO A 35 11.28 3.80 2.47
N PHE A 36 10.98 2.95 3.44
CA PHE A 36 11.89 2.01 4.09
C PHE A 36 11.79 0.59 3.53
N VAL A 37 10.85 0.32 2.61
CA VAL A 37 10.67 -1.01 2.02
C VAL A 37 11.57 -1.16 0.82
N ASP A 38 12.35 -2.25 0.80
CA ASP A 38 13.04 -2.70 -0.41
C ASP A 38 12.06 -3.42 -1.32
N ILE A 39 11.65 -2.74 -2.40
CA ILE A 39 10.68 -3.26 -3.35
C ILE A 39 11.17 -4.49 -4.12
N TYR A 40 12.49 -4.71 -4.20
CA TYR A 40 13.09 -5.86 -4.87
C TYR A 40 13.24 -7.06 -3.95
N ASN A 41 13.06 -6.88 -2.64
CA ASN A 41 13.18 -7.91 -1.62
C ASN A 41 11.99 -7.91 -0.66
N LEU A 42 10.78 -7.80 -1.21
CA LEU A 42 9.55 -7.88 -0.43
C LEU A 42 9.30 -9.34 0.01
N GLN A 43 9.19 -9.58 1.32
CA GLN A 43 9.06 -10.92 1.89
C GLN A 43 7.71 -11.13 2.57
N ALA A 44 7.24 -12.38 2.58
CA ALA A 44 6.05 -12.73 3.36
C ALA A 44 6.29 -12.45 4.85
N GLY A 45 5.32 -11.77 5.48
CA GLY A 45 5.44 -11.27 6.85
C GLY A 45 5.82 -9.80 6.95
N ASP A 46 6.30 -9.17 5.88
CA ASP A 46 6.57 -7.72 5.87
C ASP A 46 5.27 -6.92 6.06
N GLU A 47 5.39 -5.77 6.71
CA GLU A 47 4.28 -4.84 6.92
C GLU A 47 4.34 -3.68 5.92
N ILE A 48 3.29 -3.56 5.10
CA ILE A 48 3.13 -2.47 4.13
C ILE A 48 2.00 -1.56 4.59
N CYS A 49 2.28 -0.27 4.73
CA CYS A 49 1.25 0.74 4.92
C CYS A 49 0.51 1.00 3.61
N ILE A 50 -0.80 0.80 3.61
CA ILE A 50 -1.68 1.17 2.51
C ILE A 50 -2.41 2.46 2.93
N PRO A 51 -2.07 3.62 2.35
CA PRO A 51 -2.65 4.91 2.72
C PRO A 51 -4.06 5.07 2.12
N VAL A 52 -5.02 4.29 2.59
CA VAL A 52 -6.43 4.48 2.25
C VAL A 52 -6.98 5.68 3.02
N SER A 53 -7.29 6.77 2.34
CA SER A 53 -8.12 7.81 2.95
C SER A 53 -9.55 7.30 3.05
N LEU A 54 -10.18 7.38 4.22
CA LEU A 54 -11.64 7.15 4.34
C LEU A 54 -12.47 8.14 3.48
N LYS A 55 -11.83 9.18 2.91
CA LYS A 55 -12.42 10.14 1.96
C LYS A 55 -12.31 9.74 0.48
N ASP A 56 -11.40 8.83 0.11
CA ASP A 56 -11.14 8.47 -1.30
C ASP A 56 -12.15 7.44 -1.86
N GLY A 57 -13.05 6.92 -1.02
CA GLY A 57 -14.19 6.10 -1.44
C GLY A 57 -15.38 6.89 -2.02
N MET A 58 -15.29 8.23 -2.10
CA MET A 58 -16.36 9.10 -2.57
C MET A 58 -15.83 10.10 -3.61
N ASN A 59 -15.75 9.65 -4.87
CA ASN A 59 -15.62 10.44 -6.10
C ASN A 59 -14.38 11.36 -6.21
N ASP A 60 -13.32 10.86 -6.84
CA ASP A 60 -12.39 11.72 -7.59
C ASP A 60 -13.07 12.11 -8.92
N GLY A 61 -13.95 13.11 -8.82
CA GLY A 61 -14.42 13.90 -9.93
C GLY A 61 -13.78 15.27 -9.87
N ARG A 62 -12.57 15.40 -10.43
CA ARG A 62 -12.05 16.69 -10.89
C ARG A 62 -11.44 16.58 -12.28
#